data_AF-A0A2G2JWM5-F1
#
_entry.id   AF-A0A2G2JWM5-F1
#
_cell.length_a   1.000
_cell.length_b   1.000
_cell.length_c   1.000
_cell.angle_alpha   90.00
_cell.angle_beta   90.00
_cell.angle_gamma   90.00
#
_symmetry.space_group_name_H-M   'P 1'
#
loop_
_entity.id
_entity.type
_entity.pdbx_description
1 polymer ?
#
loop_
_entity_poly.entity_id
_entity_poly.type
_entity_poly.pdbx_seq_one_letter_code
_entity_poly.pdbx_strand_id
1 'polypeptide(L)' 'MINGTAQEFSGLFNLPGEGFVAQLRNSTGTVLYDKQGLQFLILQRKESGLETRAAEEALARINTLSVTLAVQPV' A
#
# COMPACT_ATOMS: atom_id res chain seq x y z
N MET A 1 -11.41 -15.95 16.45
CA MET A 1 -11.18 -14.53 16.75
C MET A 1 -10.81 -13.85 15.44
N ILE A 2 -11.70 -13.05 14.86
CA ILE A 2 -11.34 -12.25 13.67
C ILE A 2 -10.74 -10.93 14.19
N ASN A 3 -9.45 -10.72 13.96
CA ASN A 3 -8.74 -9.53 14.37
C ASN A 3 -9.22 -8.35 13.49
N GLY A 4 -10.20 -7.57 13.97
CA GLY A 4 -10.84 -6.49 13.21
C GLY A 4 -9.93 -5.33 12.79
N THR A 5 -8.63 -5.41 13.06
CA THR A 5 -7.58 -4.41 12.74
C THR A 5 -6.59 -4.85 11.67
N ALA A 6 -6.64 -6.12 11.23
CA ALA A 6 -5.75 -6.61 10.16
C ALA A 6 -6.12 -5.93 8.84
N GLN A 7 -5.16 -5.23 8.25
CA GLN A 7 -5.27 -4.79 6.86
C GLN A 7 -4.70 -5.89 5.98
N GLU A 8 -5.33 -6.13 4.85
CA GLU A 8 -4.86 -7.07 3.84
C GLU A 8 -4.58 -6.33 2.54
N PHE A 9 -3.39 -6.54 1.99
CA PHE A 9 -3.07 -6.02 0.68
C PHE A 9 -3.87 -6.79 -0.38
N SER A 10 -4.72 -6.08 -1.13
CA SER A 10 -5.60 -6.67 -2.15
C SER A 10 -5.05 -6.54 -3.56
N GLY A 11 -4.36 -5.44 -3.89
CA GLY A 11 -3.84 -5.24 -5.25
C GLY A 11 -3.23 -3.87 -5.50
N LEU A 12 -2.71 -3.68 -6.71
CA LEU A 12 -2.13 -2.42 -7.19
C LEU A 12 -2.83 -1.98 -8.47
N PHE A 13 -3.01 -0.67 -8.58
CA PHE A 13 -3.64 -0.03 -9.71
C PHE A 13 -2.73 1.09 -10.20
N ASN A 14 -2.60 1.22 -11.51
CA ASN A 14 -1.94 2.36 -12.13
C ASN A 14 -3.03 3.34 -12.58
N LEU A 15 -3.17 4.45 -11.87
CA LEU A 15 -4.18 5.47 -12.18
C LEU A 15 -3.54 6.60 -12.99
N PRO A 16 -4.17 7.03 -14.09
CA PRO A 16 -3.67 8.16 -14.87
C PRO A 16 -3.70 9.44 -14.03
N GLY A 17 -2.55 10.12 -13.91
CA GLY A 17 -2.38 11.32 -13.10
C GLY A 17 -1.93 11.09 -11.65
N GLU A 18 -2.29 9.95 -11.05
CA GLU A 18 -1.93 9.60 -9.66
C GLU A 18 -0.72 8.65 -9.58
N GLY A 19 -0.49 7.86 -10.63
CA GLY A 19 0.53 6.81 -10.66
C GLY A 19 0.08 5.52 -9.97
N PHE A 20 1.03 4.81 -9.36
CA PHE A 20 0.74 3.54 -8.67
C PHE A 20 0.07 3.78 -7.32
N VAL A 21 -1.11 3.19 -7.14
CA VAL A 21 -1.84 3.15 -5.87
C VAL A 21 -2.08 1.71 -5.45
N ALA A 22 -2.01 1.45 -4.16
CA ALA A 22 -2.29 0.15 -3.56
C ALA A 22 -3.66 0.12 -2.91
N GLN A 23 -4.34 -1.00 -3.06
CA GLN A 23 -5.60 -1.28 -2.41
C GLN A 23 -5.36 -2.12 -1.16
N LEU A 24 -5.75 -1.58 -0.01
CA LEU A 24 -5.77 -2.28 1.26
C LEU A 24 -7.22 -2.53 1.69
N ARG A 25 -7.53 -3.78 2.00
CA ARG A 25 -8.81 -4.18 2.59
C ARG A 25 -8.70 -4.13 4.10
N ASN A 26 -9.72 -3.60 4.74
CA ASN A 26 -9.92 -3.65 6.18
C ASN A 26 -11.34 -4.19 6.47
N SER A 27 -11.67 -4.35 7.75
CA SER A 27 -13.00 -4.80 8.20
C SER A 27 -14.17 -3.92 7.73
N THR A 28 -13.88 -2.68 7.33
CA THR A 28 -14.87 -1.65 6.94
C THR A 28 -15.02 -1.53 5.42
N GLY A 29 -14.11 -2.12 4.63
CA GLY A 29 -14.12 -2.03 3.19
C GLY A 29 -12.71 -1.98 2.57
N THR A 30 -12.61 -1.38 1.40
CA THR A 30 -11.34 -1.26 0.66
C THR A 30 -10.96 0.20 0.49
N VAL A 31 -9.71 0.52 0.78
CA VAL A 31 -9.15 1.88 0.69
C VAL A 31 -7.95 1.86 -0.25
N LEU A 32 -7.86 2.88 -1.10
CA LEU A 32 -6.73 3.08 -2.00
C LEU A 32 -5.72 4.03 -1.34
N TYR A 33 -4.44 3.69 -1.41
CA TYR A 33 -3.34 4.48 -0.89
C TYR A 33 -2.27 4.65 -1.96
N ASP A 34 -1.83 5.87 -2.18
CA ASP A 34 -0.64 6.16 -2.98
C ASP A 34 0.64 5.86 -2.18
N LYS A 35 1.80 6.04 -2.82
CA LYS A 35 3.11 5.80 -2.19
C LYS A 35 3.33 6.63 -0.92
N GLN A 36 2.94 7.90 -0.89
CA GLN A 36 3.06 8.75 0.30
C GLN A 36 2.02 8.36 1.34
N GLY A 37 0.77 8.08 0.93
CA GLY A 37 -0.27 7.56 1.81
C GLY A 37 0.13 6.28 2.55
N LEU A 38 0.78 5.34 1.86
CA LEU A 38 1.30 4.11 2.50
C LEU A 38 2.43 4.39 3.49
N GLN A 39 3.37 5.27 3.16
CA GLN A 39 4.46 5.64 4.08
C GLN A 39 3.91 6.26 5.37
N PHE A 40 2.93 7.17 5.24
CA PHE A 40 2.25 7.77 6.39
C PHE A 40 1.48 6.74 7.21
N LEU A 41 0.74 5.84 6.54
CA LEU A 41 -0.03 4.77 7.19
C LEU A 41 0.86 3.82 7.98
N ILE A 42 2.02 3.44 7.44
CA ILE A 42 3.01 2.59 8.13
C ILE A 42 3.51 3.28 9.38
N LEU A 43 3.86 4.58 9.29
CA LEU A 43 4.35 5.35 10.43
C LEU A 43 3.29 5.41 11.55
N GLN A 44 2.07 5.83 11.20
CA GLN A 44 0.96 5.93 12.16
C GLN A 44 0.63 4.61 12.86
N ARG A 45 0.69 3.50 12.11
CA ARG A 45 0.46 2.16 12.66
C ARG A 45 1.61 1.70 13.55
N LYS A 46 2.87 1.96 13.18
CA LYS A 46 4.03 1.69 14.04
C LYS A 46 3.94 2.46 15.35
N GLU A 47 3.56 3.74 15.30
CA GLU A 47 3.34 4.57 16.50
C GLU A 47 2.21 4.05 17.38
N SER A 48 1.17 3.47 16.78
CA SER A 48 0.02 2.88 17.50
C SER A 48 0.22 1.40 17.89
N GLY A 49 1.37 0.79 17.60
CA GLY A 49 1.62 -0.63 17.83
C GLY A 49 0.73 -1.58 17.01
N LEU A 50 0.21 -1.12 15.87
CA LEU A 50 -0.63 -1.87 14.94
C LEU A 50 0.18 -2.57 13.86
N GLU A 51 -0.40 -3.61 13.25
CA GLU A 51 0.24 -4.36 12.19
C GLU A 51 0.43 -3.53 10.91
N THR A 52 1.66 -3.52 10.38
CA THR A 52 2.03 -2.78 9.16
C THR A 52 2.30 -3.66 7.94
N ARG A 53 2.29 -5.00 8.07
CA ARG A 53 2.70 -5.92 7.01
C ARG A 53 2.03 -5.62 5.66
N ALA A 54 0.72 -5.42 5.62
CA ALA A 54 0.03 -5.16 4.37
C ALA A 54 0.41 -3.82 3.73
N ALA A 55 0.60 -2.78 4.53
CA ALA A 55 1.03 -1.48 4.02
C ALA A 55 2.50 -1.50 3.55
N GLU A 56 3.37 -2.23 4.26
CA GLU A 56 4.77 -2.43 3.87
C GLU A 56 4.89 -3.26 2.59
N GLU A 57 4.10 -4.34 2.44
CA GLU A 57 4.07 -5.13 1.20
C GLU A 57 3.58 -4.29 0.01
N ALA A 58 2.51 -3.52 0.21
CA ALA A 58 2.00 -2.58 -0.78
C ALA A 58 3.08 -1.59 -1.23
N LEU A 59 3.78 -0.98 -0.27
CA LEU A 59 4.81 0.02 -0.55
C LEU A 59 6.02 -0.60 -1.27
N ALA A 60 6.44 -1.80 -0.86
CA ALA A 60 7.52 -2.53 -1.52
C ALA A 60 7.17 -2.82 -2.98
N ARG A 61 5.96 -3.32 -3.25
CA ARG A 61 5.51 -3.61 -4.61
C ARG A 61 5.38 -2.35 -5.48
N ILE A 62 4.86 -1.23 -4.93
CA ILE A 62 4.85 0.06 -5.65
C ILE A 62 6.28 0.45 -6.03
N ASN A 63 7.23 0.37 -5.11
CA ASN A 63 8.61 0.72 -5.41
C ASN A 63 9.24 -0.20 -6.46
N THR A 64 8.96 -1.51 -6.42
CA THR A 64 9.42 -2.45 -7.43
C THR A 64 8.86 -2.11 -8.81
N LEU A 65 7.54 -1.88 -8.93
CA LEU A 65 6.91 -1.55 -10.22
C LEU A 65 7.41 -0.21 -10.78
N SER A 66 7.53 0.82 -9.92
CA SER A 66 8.09 2.10 -10.32
C SER A 66 9.55 1.99 -10.77
N VAL A 67 10.35 1.14 -10.13
CA VAL A 67 11.70 0.81 -10.61
C VAL A 67 11.63 0.14 -11.97
N THR A 68 10.84 -0.92 -12.14
CA THR A 68 10.77 -1.70 -13.39
C THR A 68 10.34 -0.83 -14.58
N LEU A 69 9.46 0.15 -14.38
CA LEU A 69 9.05 1.08 -15.43
C LEU A 69 10.09 2.15 -15.73
N ALA A 70 10.90 2.54 -14.75
CA ALA A 70 12.01 3.48 -14.94
C ALA A 70 13.24 2.86 -15.65
N VAL A 71 13.33 1.53 -15.74
CA VAL A 71 14.43 0.82 -16.43
C VAL A 71 14.12 0.39 -17.86
N GLN A 72 13.02 0.83 -18.48
CA GLN A 72 12.84 0.59 -19.92
C GLN A 72 13.72 1.59 -20.72
N PRO A 73 14.80 1.14 -21.38
CA PRO A 73 15.53 2.00 -22.30
C PRO A 73 14.65 2.26 -23.53
N VAL A 74 14.64 3.51 -23.98
CA VAL A 74 14.15 3.95 -25.29
C VAL A 74 14.95 3.30 -26.42
#